data_AF-A0A3L7WZM1-F1
#
_entry.id   AF-A0A3L7WZM1-F1
#
_cell.length_a   1.000
_cell.length_b   1.000
_cell.length_c   1.000
_cell.angle_alpha   90.00
_cell.angle_beta   90.00
_cell.angle_gamma   90.00
#
_symmetry.space_group_name_H-M   'P 1'
#
loop_
_entity.id
_entity.type
_entity.pdbx_description
1 polymer ?
#
loop_
_entity_poly.entity_id
_entity_poly.type
_entity_poly.pdbx_seq_one_letter_code
_entity_poly.pdbx_strand_id
1 'polypeptide(L)' 'LAAAKLYEMGRLSAGKAAQLAGMSRVPFLALLTTFGVSAINIQGKEIDEEIAAARELVA' A
#
# COMPACT_ATOMS: atom_id res chain seq x y z
N LEU A 1 13.45 -7.11 -3.11
CA LEU A 1 13.38 -5.69 -3.54
C LEU A 1 12.25 -5.41 -4.54
N ALA A 2 12.15 -6.12 -5.68
CA ALA A 2 11.19 -5.80 -6.74
C ALA A 2 9.72 -5.76 -6.27
N ALA A 3 9.26 -6.77 -5.51
CA ALA A 3 7.89 -6.81 -5.00
C ALA A 3 7.56 -5.64 -4.05
N ALA A 4 8.48 -5.30 -3.14
CA ALA A 4 8.32 -4.15 -2.23
C ALA A 4 8.24 -2.83 -3.01
N LYS A 5 9.07 -2.65 -4.05
CA LYS A 5 9.04 -1.43 -4.88
C LYS A 5 7.75 -1.30 -5.68
N LEU A 6 7.28 -2.40 -6.27
CA LEU A 6 6.00 -2.43 -6.99
C LEU A 6 4.82 -2.15 -6.08
N TYR A 7 4.87 -2.62 -4.84
CA TYR A 7 3.90 -2.27 -3.82
C TYR A 7 3.98 -0.78 -3.48
N GLU A 8 5.16 -0.24 -3.13
CA GLU A 8 5.36 1.18 -2.79
C GLU A 8 4.84 2.13 -3.88
N MET A 9 5.05 1.80 -5.16
CA MET A 9 4.54 2.60 -6.29
C MET A 9 3.03 2.44 -6.54
N GLY A 10 2.30 1.71 -5.69
CA GLY A 10 0.87 1.43 -5.87
C GLY A 10 0.54 0.52 -7.07
N ARG A 11 1.54 -0.09 -7.71
CA ARG A 11 1.36 -0.94 -8.90
C ARG A 11 0.84 -2.32 -8.58
N LEU A 12 1.17 -2.84 -7.39
CA LEU A 12 0.64 -4.08 -6.86
C LEU A 12 0.03 -3.85 -5.48
N SER A 13 -1.09 -4.52 -5.20
CA SER A 13 -1.60 -4.61 -3.84
C SER A 13 -0.64 -5.43 -2.97
N ALA A 14 -0.71 -5.25 -1.65
CA ALA A 14 0.10 -6.04 -0.70
C ALA A 14 -0.05 -7.55 -0.91
N GLY A 15 -1.25 -8.04 -1.26
CA GLY A 15 -1.48 -9.46 -1.54
C GLY A 15 -0.76 -9.93 -2.81
N LYS A 16 -0.86 -9.19 -3.92
CA LYS A 16 -0.18 -9.54 -5.18
C LYS A 16 1.34 -9.44 -5.05
N ALA A 17 1.83 -8.42 -4.34
CA ALA A 17 3.25 -8.27 -4.07
C ALA A 17 3.79 -9.39 -3.17
N ALA A 18 3.02 -9.82 -2.16
CA ALA A 18 3.37 -10.97 -1.31
C ALA A 18 3.45 -12.28 -2.13
N GLN A 19 2.47 -12.52 -3.01
CA GLN A 19 2.50 -13.65 -3.93
C GLN A 19 3.73 -13.63 -4.84
N LEU A 20 4.06 -12.46 -5.41
CA LEU A 20 5.27 -12.29 -6.22
C LEU A 20 6.56 -12.54 -5.41
N ALA A 21 6.54 -12.25 -4.11
CA ALA A 21 7.64 -12.52 -3.18
C ALA A 21 7.64 -13.97 -2.63
N GLY A 22 6.71 -14.82 -3.05
CA GLY A 22 6.64 -16.22 -2.62
C GLY A 22 6.24 -16.40 -1.15
N MET A 23 5.49 -15.46 -0.58
CA MET A 23 5.10 -15.49 0.84
C MET A 23 3.65 -15.04 1.06
N SER A 24 3.13 -15.28 2.26
CA SER A 24 1.80 -14.80 2.65
C SER A 24 1.80 -13.30 2.96
N ARG A 25 0.61 -12.69 2.94
CA ARG A 25 0.44 -11.23 3.04
C ARG A 25 1.00 -10.63 4.32
N VAL A 26 0.77 -11.26 5.48
CA VAL A 26 1.17 -10.70 6.78
C VAL A 26 2.70 -10.66 6.94
N PRO A 27 3.46 -11.75 6.68
CA PRO A 27 4.92 -11.71 6.63
C PRO A 27 5.47 -10.68 5.64
N PHE A 28 4.87 -10.56 4.47
CA PHE A 28 5.28 -9.54 3.50
C PHE A 28 5.15 -8.12 4.07
N LEU A 29 4.00 -7.79 4.68
CA LEU A 29 3.78 -6.48 5.29
C LEU A 29 4.77 -6.20 6.43
N ALA A 30 5.09 -7.21 7.25
CA ALA A 30 6.10 -7.07 8.30
C ALA A 30 7.49 -6.80 7.71
N LEU A 31 7.84 -7.48 6.61
CA LEU A 31 9.12 -7.32 5.92
C LEU A 31 9.30 -5.94 5.26
N LEU A 32 8.22 -5.23 4.90
CA LEU A 32 8.34 -3.89 4.31
C LEU A 32 9.12 -2.91 5.20
N THR A 33 8.99 -3.06 6.53
CA THR A 33 9.71 -2.22 7.50
C THR A 33 11.22 -2.32 7.38
N THR A 34 11.76 -3.51 7.04
CA THR A 34 13.21 -3.70 6.84
C THR A 34 13.72 -3.01 5.59
N PHE A 35 12.82 -2.65 4.66
CA PHE A 35 13.12 -1.91 3.45
C PHE A 35 12.75 -0.42 3.53
N GLY A 36 12.30 0.07 4.70
CA GLY A 36 11.85 1.44 4.87
C GLY A 36 10.55 1.78 4.14
N VAL A 37 9.80 0.75 3.71
CA VAL A 37 8.51 0.93 3.02
C VAL A 37 7.38 0.86 4.04
N SER A 38 6.45 1.81 3.99
CA SER A 38 5.27 1.82 4.87
C SER A 38 4.35 0.64 4.54
N ALA A 39 3.82 -0.05 5.56
CA ALA A 39 2.81 -1.10 5.39
C ALA A 39 1.41 -0.55 5.06
N ILE A 40 1.21 0.76 5.21
CA ILE A 40 0.04 1.51 4.77
C ILE A 40 0.48 2.30 3.54
N ASN A 41 -0.10 1.97 2.39
CA ASN A 41 0.26 2.55 1.11
C ASN A 41 -0.95 3.24 0.48
N ILE A 42 -1.26 4.42 0.99
CA ILE A 42 -2.29 5.31 0.43
C ILE A 42 -1.58 6.30 -0.50
N GLN A 43 -2.06 6.43 -1.72
CA GLN A 43 -1.50 7.37 -2.69
C GLN A 43 -2.01 8.78 -2.42
N GLY A 44 -1.20 9.81 -2.71
CA GLY A 44 -1.59 11.21 -2.48
C GLY A 44 -2.92 11.59 -3.14
N LYS A 45 -3.18 11.08 -4.36
CA LYS A 45 -4.45 11.29 -5.06
C LYS A 45 -5.66 10.69 -4.33
N GLU A 46 -5.49 9.51 -3.72
CA GLU A 46 -6.58 8.85 -2.97
C GLU A 46 -6.94 9.64 -1.71
N ILE A 47 -5.96 10.31 -1.09
CA ILE A 47 -6.18 11.18 0.08
C ILE A 47 -7.04 12.38 -0.31
N ASP A 48 -6.76 13.04 -1.43
CA ASP A 48 -7.55 14.20 -1.89
C ASP A 48 -9.01 13.81 -2.15
N GLU A 49 -9.22 12.64 -2.78
CA GLU A 49 -10.55 12.09 -3.05
C GLU A 49 -11.28 11.70 -1.75
N GLU A 50 -10.61 11.06 -0.79
CA GLU A 50 -11.18 10.73 0.52
C GLU A 50 -11.56 11.99 1.33
N ILE A 51 -10.71 13.02 1.31
CA ILE A 51 -11.01 14.30 1.99
C ILE A 51 -12.22 14.98 1.35
N ALA A 52 -12.31 14.99 0.02
CA ALA A 52 -13.45 15.57 -0.69
C ALA A 52 -14.75 14.83 -0.34
N ALA A 53 -14.76 13.50 -0.44
CA ALA A 53 -15.91 12.68 -0.09
C ALA A 53 -16.33 12.85 1.39
N ALA A 54 -15.36 12.90 2.31
CA ALA A 54 -15.65 13.12 3.72
C ALA A 54 -16.32 14.48 3.99
N ARG A 55 -15.94 15.55 3.26
CA ARG A 55 -16.54 16.88 3.38
C ARG A 55 -17.99 16.91 2.90
N GLU A 56 -18.32 16.17 1.83
CA GLU A 56 -19.70 16.08 1.33
C GLU A 56 -20.66 15.42 2.32
N LEU A 57 -20.18 14.48 3.15
CA LEU A 57 -21.02 13.83 4.17
C LEU A 57 -21.43 14.75 5.32
N VAL A 58 -20.75 15.88 5.51
CA VAL A 58 -21.00 16.85 6.59
C VAL A 58 -21.69 18.13 6.09
N ALA A 59 -21.96 18.23 4.78
CA ALA A 59 -22.65 19.34 4.13
C ALA A 59 -24.16 19.09 4.06
#